data_AF-A0A1E5IGY8-F1
#
_entry.id   AF-A0A1E5IGY8-F1
#
_cell.length_a   1.000
_cell.length_b   1.000
_cell.length_c   1.000
_cell.angle_alpha   90.00
_cell.angle_beta   90.00
_cell.angle_gamma   90.00
#
_symmetry.space_group_name_H-M   'P 1'
#
loop_
_entity.id
_entity.type
_entity.pdbx_description
1 polymer ?
#
loop_
_entity_poly.entity_id
_entity_poly.type
_entity_poly.pdbx_seq_one_letter_code
_entity_poly.pdbx_strand_id
1 'polypeptide(L)'
;MNIKIPEGLVTSREQTRTGFILFALEKNRRSPPVIESTKSFKILLLNAKAAKSLLKISEIRNALLTVSGLSDKALNYFKDKAVLSLIKKFLEPCRQVFCRRSGL
;
A
#
# COMPACT_ATOMS: atom_id res chain seq x y z
N MET A 1 7.02 7.61 41.49
CA MET A 1 6.17 6.59 40.84
C MET A 1 5.19 6.10 41.89
N ASN A 2 3.89 6.39 41.75
CA ASN A 2 2.89 6.15 42.81
C ASN A 2 2.09 4.87 42.52
N ILE A 3 2.77 3.72 42.56
CA ILE A 3 2.13 2.40 42.39
C ILE A 3 2.01 1.80 43.78
N LYS A 4 0.77 1.65 44.27
CA LYS A 4 0.49 1.15 45.63
C LYS A 4 0.09 -0.33 45.66
N ILE A 5 -0.45 -0.84 44.55
CA ILE A 5 -0.86 -2.24 44.37
C ILE A 5 -0.61 -2.68 42.91
N PRO A 6 -0.36 -3.99 42.65
CA PRO A 6 -0.09 -4.50 41.30
C PRO A 6 -1.17 -4.18 40.26
N GLU A 7 -2.45 -4.15 40.66
CA GLU A 7 -3.60 -3.86 39.80
C GLU A 7 -3.55 -2.44 39.22
N GLY A 8 -2.81 -1.52 39.86
CA GLY A 8 -2.59 -0.16 39.35
C GLY A 8 -1.76 -0.10 38.07
N LEU A 9 -1.12 -1.19 37.66
CA LEU A 9 -0.42 -1.33 36.36
C LEU A 9 -1.35 -1.81 35.24
N VAL A 10 -2.55 -2.30 35.57
CA VAL A 10 -3.49 -2.82 34.59
C VAL A 10 -4.18 -1.65 33.89
N THR A 11 -4.07 -1.59 32.57
CA THR A 11 -4.74 -0.57 31.77
C THR A 11 -6.24 -0.78 31.82
N SER A 12 -7.00 0.28 32.15
CA SER A 12 -8.45 0.18 32.23
C SER A 12 -9.08 0.00 30.85
N ARG A 13 -10.33 -0.49 30.84
CA ARG A 13 -11.13 -0.60 29.62
C ARG A 13 -11.32 0.75 28.93
N GLU A 14 -11.57 1.82 29.70
CA GLU A 14 -11.75 3.16 29.13
C GLU A 14 -10.46 3.72 28.54
N GLN A 15 -9.31 3.47 29.18
CA GLN A 15 -8.00 3.85 28.62
C GLN A 15 -7.73 3.10 27.31
N THR A 16 -8.04 1.81 27.27
CA THR A 16 -7.93 0.99 26.05
C THR A 16 -8.83 1.52 24.95
N ARG A 17 -10.11 1.77 25.24
CA ARG A 17 -11.08 2.33 24.28
C ARG A 17 -10.62 3.67 23.72
N THR A 18 -10.17 4.56 24.60
CA THR A 18 -9.65 5.87 24.21
C THR A 18 -8.41 5.74 23.32
N GLY A 19 -7.49 4.85 23.68
CA GLY A 19 -6.31 4.55 22.87
C GLY A 19 -6.65 4.09 21.45
N PHE A 20 -7.61 3.18 21.30
CA PHE A 20 -8.06 2.72 19.97
C PHE A 20 -8.71 3.83 19.15
N ILE A 21 -9.54 4.68 19.76
CA ILE A 21 -10.18 5.80 19.06
C ILE A 21 -9.13 6.78 18.56
N LEU A 22 -8.17 7.15 19.42
CA LEU A 22 -7.08 8.06 19.05
C LEU A 22 -6.18 7.46 17.97
N PHE A 23 -5.86 6.17 18.07
CA PHE A 23 -5.10 5.46 17.03
C PHE A 23 -5.82 5.46 15.68
N ALA A 24 -7.13 5.16 15.67
CA ALA A 24 -7.92 5.17 14.46
C ALA A 24 -8.01 6.57 13.84
N LEU A 25 -8.19 7.61 14.66
CA LEU A 25 -8.22 9.00 14.23
C LEU A 25 -6.90 9.41 13.57
N GLU A 26 -5.77 9.11 14.20
CA GLU A 26 -4.46 9.44 13.65
C GLU A 26 -4.12 8.63 12.39
N LYS A 27 -4.51 7.35 12.34
CA LYS A 27 -4.40 6.53 11.14
C LYS A 27 -5.17 7.15 9.98
N ASN A 28 -6.41 7.60 10.23
CA ASN A 28 -7.22 8.27 9.22
C ASN A 28 -6.58 9.58 8.78
N ARG A 29 -6.02 10.38 9.70
CA ARG A 29 -5.31 11.64 9.39
C ARG A 29 -4.08 11.41 8.50
N ARG A 30 -3.37 10.29 8.66
CA ARG A 30 -2.19 9.93 7.86
C ARG A 30 -2.49 9.21 6.56
N SER A 31 -3.73 8.75 6.36
CA SER A 31 -4.12 8.00 5.15
C SER A 31 -4.16 8.79 3.82
N PRO A 32 -4.46 10.11 3.77
CA PRO A 32 -4.61 10.84 2.51
C PRO A 32 -3.45 10.72 1.51
N PRO A 33 -2.17 10.89 1.89
CA PRO A 33 -1.05 10.79 0.93
C PRO A 33 -0.92 9.39 0.31
N VAL A 34 -1.28 8.33 1.05
CA VAL A 34 -1.26 6.95 0.53
C VAL A 34 -2.36 6.76 -0.51
N ILE A 35 -3.56 7.29 -0.24
CA ILE A 35 -4.71 7.24 -1.16
C ILE A 35 -4.38 8.03 -2.43
N GLU A 36 -3.81 9.23 -2.30
CA GLU A 36 -3.43 10.08 -3.42
C GLU A 36 -2.35 9.42 -4.29
N SER A 37 -1.28 8.90 -3.68
CA SER A 37 -0.24 8.17 -4.40
C SER A 37 -0.80 6.98 -5.19
N THR A 38 -1.78 6.26 -4.62
CA THR A 38 -2.44 5.14 -5.28
C THR A 38 -3.32 5.59 -6.45
N LYS A 39 -4.03 6.72 -6.32
CA LYS A 39 -4.82 7.32 -7.41
C LYS A 39 -3.92 7.74 -8.56
N SER A 40 -2.81 8.43 -8.27
CA SER A 40 -1.81 8.83 -9.27
C SER A 40 -1.23 7.62 -9.99
N PHE A 41 -0.88 6.57 -9.25
CA PHE A 41 -0.41 5.31 -9.85
C PHE A 41 -1.46 4.67 -10.76
N LYS A 42 -2.73 4.65 -10.35
CA LYS A 42 -3.83 4.14 -11.18
C LYS A 42 -3.96 4.89 -12.51
N ILE A 43 -3.84 6.21 -12.50
CA ILE A 43 -3.90 7.02 -13.73
C ILE A 43 -2.75 6.66 -14.68
N LEU A 44 -1.53 6.53 -14.16
CA LEU A 44 -0.36 6.14 -14.94
C LEU A 44 -0.49 4.72 -15.51
N LEU A 45 -1.06 3.80 -14.74
CA LEU A 45 -1.39 2.45 -15.18
C LEU A 45 -2.40 2.47 -16.34
N LEU A 46 -3.49 3.24 -16.23
CA LEU A 46 -4.52 3.32 -17.28
C LEU A 46 -4.00 3.93 -18.59
N ASN A 47 -3.01 4.81 -18.51
CA ASN A 47 -2.37 5.40 -19.69
C ASN A 47 -1.41 4.43 -20.41
N ALA A 48 -1.00 3.33 -19.77
CA ALA A 48 -0.11 2.35 -20.39
C ALA A 48 -0.86 1.40 -21.33
N LYS A 49 -0.40 1.34 -22.59
CA LYS A 49 -0.98 0.46 -23.62
C LYS A 49 -0.68 -1.04 -23.38
N ALA A 50 0.34 -1.36 -22.60
CA ALA A 50 0.72 -2.73 -22.28
C ALA A 50 1.34 -2.84 -20.87
N ALA A 51 1.12 -3.96 -20.17
CA ALA A 51 1.72 -4.17 -18.86
C ALA A 51 3.26 -4.11 -18.90
N LYS A 52 3.88 -4.59 -19.99
CA LYS A 52 5.34 -4.53 -20.20
C LYS A 52 5.87 -3.11 -20.43
N SER A 53 5.05 -2.16 -20.92
CA SER A 53 5.50 -0.77 -21.08
C SER A 53 5.69 -0.06 -19.75
N LEU A 54 5.06 -0.56 -18.67
CA LEU A 54 5.24 -0.03 -17.32
C LEU A 54 6.68 -0.16 -16.80
N LEU A 55 7.42 -1.19 -17.25
CA LEU A 55 8.82 -1.38 -16.88
C LEU A 55 9.73 -0.27 -17.41
N LYS A 56 9.31 0.45 -18.45
CA LYS A 56 10.09 1.52 -19.08
C LYS A 56 9.92 2.87 -18.38
N ILE A 57 8.92 3.01 -17.52
CA ILE A 57 8.61 4.26 -16.81
C ILE A 57 9.31 4.17 -15.45
N SER A 58 10.37 4.94 -15.29
CA SER A 58 11.20 4.92 -14.07
C SER A 58 10.45 5.42 -12.83
N GLU A 59 9.54 6.36 -13.04
CA GLU A 59 8.76 7.09 -12.06
C GLU A 59 7.77 6.18 -11.32
N ILE A 60 7.30 5.11 -11.97
CA ILE A 60 6.34 4.16 -11.38
C ILE A 60 7.02 2.92 -10.81
N ARG A 61 8.33 2.78 -10.96
CA ARG A 61 9.05 1.56 -10.54
C ARG A 61 8.92 1.31 -9.05
N ASN A 62 9.02 2.36 -8.23
CA ASN A 62 8.83 2.25 -6.79
C ASN A 62 7.40 1.86 -6.43
N ALA A 63 6.40 2.45 -7.10
CA ALA A 63 5.00 2.08 -6.90
C ALA A 63 4.75 0.60 -7.28
N LEU A 64 5.33 0.11 -8.38
CA LEU A 64 5.28 -1.29 -8.79
C LEU A 64 5.93 -2.23 -7.76
N LEU A 65 7.02 -1.81 -7.13
CA LEU A 65 7.65 -2.57 -6.04
C LEU A 65 6.73 -2.60 -4.82
N THR A 66 6.12 -1.50 -4.43
CA THR A 66 5.16 -1.45 -3.31
C THR A 66 3.94 -2.34 -3.57
N VAL A 67 3.35 -2.31 -4.76
CA VAL A 67 2.19 -3.15 -5.09
C VAL A 67 2.54 -4.61 -5.40
N SER A 68 3.83 -4.94 -5.51
CA SER A 68 4.27 -6.34 -5.63
C SER A 68 4.01 -7.17 -4.37
N GLY A 69 3.62 -6.53 -3.27
CA GLY A 69 3.25 -7.18 -2.01
C GLY A 69 4.46 -7.53 -1.13
N LEU A 70 5.65 -7.03 -1.47
CA LEU A 70 6.84 -7.18 -0.65
C LEU A 70 7.01 -5.97 0.27
N SER A 71 7.34 -6.24 1.53
CA SER A 71 7.76 -5.19 2.46
C SER A 71 9.12 -4.62 2.05
N ASP A 72 9.43 -3.41 2.51
CA ASP A 72 10.74 -2.78 2.27
C ASP A 72 11.91 -3.66 2.70
N LYS A 73 11.73 -4.45 3.77
CA LYS A 73 12.72 -5.43 4.24
C LYS A 73 12.94 -6.55 3.22
N ALA A 74 11.87 -7.10 2.64
CA ALA A 74 11.97 -8.17 1.64
C ALA A 74 12.47 -7.66 0.27
N LEU A 75 12.17 -6.40 -0.06
CA LEU A 75 12.62 -5.77 -1.30
C LEU A 75 14.15 -5.73 -1.42
N ASN A 76 14.89 -5.68 -0.31
CA ASN A 76 16.36 -5.73 -0.35
C ASN A 76 16.91 -7.01 -1.02
N TYR A 77 16.14 -8.09 -1.06
CA TYR A 77 16.56 -9.38 -1.61
C TYR A 77 15.89 -9.75 -2.94
N PHE A 78 14.69 -9.20 -3.23
CA PHE A 78 13.84 -9.72 -4.32
C PHE A 78 13.31 -8.69 -5.33
N LYS A 79 13.82 -7.46 -5.33
CA LYS A 79 13.36 -6.32 -6.17
C LYS A 79 12.93 -6.70 -7.60
N ASP A 80 13.82 -7.26 -8.41
CA ASP A 80 13.52 -7.48 -9.84
C ASP A 80 12.55 -8.64 -10.09
N LYS A 81 12.62 -9.69 -9.26
CA LYS A 81 11.70 -10.84 -9.36
C LYS A 81 10.28 -10.47 -8.97
N ALA A 82 10.13 -9.53 -8.02
CA ALA A 82 8.83 -9.09 -7.52
C ALA A 82 8.00 -8.38 -8.60
N VAL A 83 8.60 -7.42 -9.31
CA VAL A 83 7.92 -6.69 -10.38
C VAL A 83 7.57 -7.61 -11.55
N LEU A 84 8.47 -8.52 -11.92
CA LEU A 84 8.20 -9.47 -13.00
C LEU A 84 7.06 -10.44 -12.64
N SER A 85 7.03 -10.92 -11.39
CA SER A 85 5.95 -11.77 -10.89
C SER A 85 4.61 -11.04 -10.85
N LEU A 86 4.60 -9.78 -10.41
CA LEU A 86 3.41 -8.93 -10.42
C LEU A 86 2.84 -8.80 -11.84
N ILE A 87 3.69 -8.48 -12.82
CA ILE A 87 3.27 -8.31 -14.21
C ILE A 87 2.69 -9.61 -14.77
N LYS A 88 3.44 -10.73 -14.66
CA LYS A 88 3.05 -12.01 -15.26
C LYS A 88 1.81 -12.62 -14.62
N LYS A 89 1.69 -12.55 -13.29
CA LYS A 89 0.63 -13.24 -12.56
C LYS A 89 -0.65 -12.42 -12.38
N PHE A 90 -0.56 -11.09 -12.41
CA PHE A 90 -1.70 -10.22 -12.14
C PHE A 90 -2.00 -9.26 -13.29
N LEU A 91 -1.02 -8.48 -13.76
CA LEU A 91 -1.29 -7.42 -14.75
C LEU A 91 -1.56 -7.96 -16.17
N GLU A 92 -0.86 -9.01 -16.60
CA GLU A 92 -1.09 -9.66 -17.89
C GLU A 92 -2.46 -10.39 -17.95
N PRO A 93 -2.85 -11.18 -16.93
CA PRO A 93 -4.19 -11.77 -16.88
C PRO A 93 -5.32 -10.74 -16.82
N CYS A 94 -5.11 -9.62 -16.12
CA CYS A 94 -6.10 -8.56 -15.99
C CYS A 94 -6.12 -7.56 -17.16
N ARG A 95 -5.51 -7.88 -18.31
CA ARG A 95 -5.37 -6.98 -19.47
C ARG A 95 -6.68 -6.33 -19.92
N GLN A 96 -7.81 -7.04 -19.87
CA GLN A 96 -9.12 -6.48 -20.26
C GLN A 96 -9.63 -5.39 -19.30
N VAL A 97 -9.28 -5.47 -18.02
CA VAL A 97 -9.63 -4.48 -16.99
C VAL A 97 -8.63 -3.32 -17.00
N PHE A 98 -7.37 -3.65 -17.25
CA PHE A 98 -6.23 -2.73 -17.27
C PHE A 98 -6.19 -1.82 -18.51
N CYS A 99 -6.44 -2.38 -19.70
CA CYS A 99 -6.42 -1.65 -20.98
C CYS A 99 -7.81 -1.16 -21.42
N ARG A 100 -8.86 -1.34 -20.62
CA ARG A 100 -10.16 -0.71 -20.91
C ARG A 100 -9.97 0.80 -20.79
N ARG A 101 -9.73 1.44 -21.94
CA ARG A 101 -10.14 2.83 -22.16
C ARG A 101 -11.55 2.93 -21.61
N SER A 102 -11.76 3.80 -20.64
CA SER A 102 -13.08 4.35 -20.33
C SER A 102 -13.62 4.92 -21.64
N GLY A 103 -14.35 4.09 -22.38
CA GLY A 103 -15.28 4.52 -23.41
C GLY A 103 -16.53 4.94 -22.67
N LEU A 104 -16.51 6.19 -22.20
CA LEU A 104 -17.58 7.12 -21.86
C LEU A 104 -16.93 8.32 -21.17
#